data_AF-A0A2E2U949-F1
#
_entry.id   AF-A0A2E2U949-F1
#
_cell.length_a   1.000
_cell.length_b   1.000
_cell.length_c   1.000
_cell.angle_alpha   90.00
_cell.angle_beta   90.00
_cell.angle_gamma   90.00
#
_symmetry.space_group_name_H-M   'P 1'
#
loop_
_entity.id
_entity.type
_entity.pdbx_description
1 polymer ?
#
loop_
_entity_poly.entity_id
_entity_poly.type
_entity_poly.pdbx_seq_one_letter_code
_entity_poly.pdbx_strand_id
1 'polypeptide(L)'
;MKTNLSDMTQRYLTLVKIDSLNLMNRIVERQSEYLNDFSLKRDREIFKDVFTNRYSMTTMSDLAHIPLEIIELANDFYQHVDELKWYLMHTQDMPNTIEEEIQRKTAVLKKKHENLLIYINVELSGEDVPMELES
;
A
#
# COMPACT_ATOMS: atom_id res chain seq x y z
N MET A 1 3.94 -1.85 -27.90
CA MET A 1 5.37 -1.48 -27.93
C MET A 1 6.10 -2.34 -26.93
N LYS A 2 7.36 -2.73 -27.18
CA LYS A 2 8.16 -3.47 -26.19
C LYS A 2 8.72 -2.46 -25.20
N THR A 3 8.44 -2.65 -23.92
CA THR A 3 9.07 -1.91 -22.83
C THR A 3 10.59 -2.06 -22.90
N ASN A 4 11.33 -0.98 -22.65
CA ASN A 4 12.80 -1.00 -22.58
C ASN A 4 13.32 -1.63 -21.26
N LEU A 5 12.42 -2.07 -20.40
CA LEU A 5 12.70 -2.66 -19.11
C LEU A 5 13.23 -4.08 -19.23
N SER A 6 14.18 -4.42 -18.35
CA SER A 6 14.56 -5.81 -18.17
C SER A 6 13.35 -6.66 -17.74
N ASP A 7 13.32 -7.93 -18.16
CA ASP A 7 12.30 -8.89 -17.72
C ASP A 7 12.20 -8.96 -16.19
N MET A 8 13.33 -8.78 -15.50
CA MET A 8 13.38 -8.79 -14.04
C MET A 8 12.65 -7.59 -13.45
N THR A 9 12.92 -6.38 -13.94
CA THR A 9 12.24 -5.15 -13.51
C THR A 9 10.74 -5.26 -13.72
N GLN A 10 10.29 -5.74 -14.89
CA GLN A 10 8.86 -5.92 -15.18
C GLN A 10 8.18 -6.86 -14.18
N ARG A 11 8.85 -7.97 -13.79
CA ARG A 11 8.36 -8.89 -12.77
C ARG A 11 8.24 -8.22 -11.40
N TYR A 12 9.27 -7.49 -10.97
CA TYR A 12 9.23 -6.78 -9.69
C TYR A 12 8.13 -5.73 -9.63
N LEU A 13 8.00 -4.91 -10.68
CA LEU A 13 6.91 -3.93 -10.78
C LEU A 13 5.53 -4.57 -10.72
N THR A 14 5.36 -5.68 -11.43
CA THR A 14 4.11 -6.46 -11.39
C THR A 14 3.83 -6.99 -9.99
N LEU A 15 4.85 -7.52 -9.30
CA LEU A 15 4.71 -8.03 -7.93
C LEU A 15 4.35 -6.93 -6.93
N VAL A 16 4.99 -5.77 -7.01
CA VAL A 16 4.67 -4.61 -6.15
C VAL A 16 3.23 -4.15 -6.38
N LYS A 17 2.80 -4.04 -7.64
CA LYS A 17 1.41 -3.71 -8.00
C LYS A 17 0.40 -4.69 -7.41
N ILE A 18 0.66 -5.99 -7.55
CA ILE A 18 -0.24 -7.03 -7.02
C ILE A 18 -0.28 -6.98 -5.49
N ASP A 19 0.87 -6.80 -4.84
CA ASP A 19 0.95 -6.72 -3.38
C ASP A 19 0.17 -5.51 -2.84
N SER A 20 0.40 -4.32 -3.42
CA SER A 20 -0.27 -3.09 -2.99
C SER A 20 -1.78 -3.14 -3.21
N LEU A 21 -2.23 -3.69 -4.34
CA LEU A 21 -3.66 -3.90 -4.63
C LEU A 21 -4.31 -4.84 -3.60
N ASN A 22 -3.69 -5.98 -3.35
CA ASN A 22 -4.22 -6.95 -2.40
C ASN A 22 -4.25 -6.40 -0.97
N LEU A 23 -3.23 -5.63 -0.59
CA LEU A 23 -3.17 -4.95 0.70
C LEU A 23 -4.27 -3.90 0.84
N MET A 24 -4.45 -3.04 -0.15
CA MET A 24 -5.54 -2.06 -0.14
C MET A 24 -6.91 -2.72 -0.08
N ASN A 25 -7.12 -3.80 -0.84
CA ASN A 25 -8.36 -4.56 -0.76
C ASN A 25 -8.60 -5.12 0.65
N ARG A 26 -7.56 -5.63 1.34
CA ARG A 26 -7.70 -6.07 2.74
C ARG A 26 -8.03 -4.92 3.69
N ILE A 27 -7.37 -3.77 3.54
CA ILE A 27 -7.56 -2.62 4.44
C ILE A 27 -8.95 -2.00 4.26
N VAL A 28 -9.42 -1.88 3.02
CA VAL A 28 -10.67 -1.19 2.67
C VAL A 28 -11.86 -2.14 2.72
N GLU A 29 -11.85 -3.23 1.95
CA GLU A 29 -13.03 -4.09 1.77
C GLU A 29 -13.37 -4.88 3.04
N ARG A 30 -12.36 -5.16 3.87
CA ARG A 30 -12.54 -5.89 5.14
C ARG A 30 -12.62 -4.97 6.36
N GLN A 31 -12.74 -3.65 6.16
CA GLN A 31 -12.73 -2.67 7.24
C GLN A 31 -13.78 -2.95 8.31
N SER A 32 -15.02 -3.15 7.88
CA SER A 32 -16.12 -3.45 8.78
C SER A 32 -15.92 -4.75 9.56
N GLU A 33 -15.36 -5.77 8.90
CA GLU A 33 -15.10 -7.09 9.51
C GLU A 33 -14.07 -6.99 10.64
N TYR A 34 -12.88 -6.44 10.35
CA TYR A 34 -11.82 -6.38 11.37
C TYR A 34 -12.14 -5.38 12.49
N LEU A 35 -12.92 -4.32 12.22
CA LEU A 35 -13.37 -3.39 13.25
C LEU A 35 -14.41 -4.01 14.18
N ASN A 36 -15.33 -4.80 13.62
CA ASN A 36 -16.29 -5.54 14.41
C ASN A 36 -15.59 -6.58 15.31
N ASP A 37 -14.65 -7.34 14.74
CA ASP A 37 -13.84 -8.29 15.51
C ASP A 37 -13.03 -7.61 16.62
N PHE A 38 -12.40 -6.47 16.32
CA PHE A 38 -11.68 -5.68 17.32
C PHE A 38 -12.60 -5.18 18.43
N SER A 39 -13.79 -4.68 18.07
CA SER A 39 -14.76 -4.14 19.05
C SER A 39 -15.29 -5.21 19.99
N LEU A 40 -15.54 -6.43 19.47
CA LEU A 40 -16.09 -7.55 20.23
C LEU A 40 -15.04 -8.25 21.09
N LYS A 41 -13.87 -8.57 20.52
CA LYS A 41 -12.85 -9.43 21.15
C LYS A 41 -11.73 -8.62 21.80
N ARG A 42 -11.57 -7.34 21.43
CA ARG A 42 -10.40 -6.50 21.75
C ARG A 42 -9.07 -7.15 21.37
N ASP A 43 -9.11 -8.10 20.45
CA ASP A 43 -7.93 -8.77 19.93
C ASP A 43 -7.30 -7.91 18.83
N ARG A 44 -6.01 -7.64 18.97
CA ARG A 44 -5.22 -6.84 18.03
C ARG A 44 -4.40 -7.71 17.08
N GLU A 45 -4.30 -9.01 17.36
CA GLU A 45 -3.54 -9.94 16.52
C GLU A 45 -4.14 -10.04 15.11
N ILE A 46 -5.46 -9.82 14.98
CA ILE A 46 -6.17 -9.76 13.69
C ILE A 46 -5.56 -8.75 12.71
N PHE A 47 -4.97 -7.65 13.22
CA PHE A 47 -4.36 -6.63 12.37
C PHE A 47 -3.07 -7.12 11.73
N LYS A 48 -2.37 -8.11 12.30
CA LYS A 48 -1.16 -8.65 11.67
C LYS A 48 -1.48 -9.24 10.30
N ASP A 49 -2.58 -9.96 10.19
CA ASP A 49 -3.00 -10.58 8.93
C ASP A 49 -3.53 -9.56 7.92
N VAL A 50 -4.25 -8.53 8.38
CA VAL A 50 -4.76 -7.46 7.52
C VAL A 50 -3.61 -6.70 6.85
N PHE A 51 -2.61 -6.31 7.64
CA PHE A 51 -1.51 -5.43 7.21
C PHE A 51 -0.26 -6.17 6.71
N THR A 52 -0.31 -7.50 6.62
CA THR A 52 0.78 -8.29 6.02
C THR A 52 0.97 -7.89 4.56
N ASN A 53 2.23 -7.69 4.13
CA ASN A 53 2.59 -7.32 2.77
C ASN A 53 3.96 -7.91 2.40
N ARG A 54 4.19 -8.16 1.11
CA ARG A 54 5.43 -8.79 0.62
C ARG A 54 6.55 -7.77 0.51
N TYR A 55 6.25 -6.50 0.26
CA TYR A 55 7.25 -5.45 0.16
C TYR A 55 8.16 -5.38 1.40
N SER A 56 7.58 -5.38 2.60
CA SER A 56 8.32 -5.39 3.87
C SER A 56 9.15 -6.65 4.13
N MET A 57 8.86 -7.74 3.42
CA MET A 57 9.57 -9.02 3.52
C MET A 57 10.64 -9.20 2.42
N THR A 58 10.76 -8.24 1.51
CA THR A 58 11.64 -8.29 0.34
C THR A 58 13.06 -7.85 0.71
N THR A 59 14.08 -8.37 0.03
CA THR A 59 15.48 -7.99 0.31
C THR A 59 15.89 -6.71 -0.42
N MET A 60 16.92 -6.02 0.06
CA MET A 60 17.46 -4.83 -0.63
C MET A 60 17.97 -5.14 -2.05
N SER A 61 18.50 -6.35 -2.27
CA SER A 61 18.94 -6.79 -3.59
C SER A 61 17.78 -6.93 -4.57
N ASP A 62 16.64 -7.39 -4.08
CA ASP A 62 15.43 -7.56 -4.87
C ASP A 62 14.82 -6.19 -5.22
N LEU A 63 14.75 -5.28 -4.25
CA LEU A 63 14.26 -3.91 -4.43
C LEU A 63 15.13 -3.10 -5.41
N ALA A 64 16.43 -3.39 -5.50
CA ALA A 64 17.34 -2.71 -6.42
C ALA A 64 16.99 -2.90 -7.91
N HIS A 65 16.10 -3.83 -8.25
CA HIS A 65 15.59 -4.01 -9.61
C HIS A 65 14.44 -3.07 -9.98
N ILE A 66 13.90 -2.33 -9.02
CA ILE A 66 12.80 -1.37 -9.20
C ILE A 66 13.39 0.02 -9.50
N PRO A 67 12.80 0.80 -10.42
CA PRO A 67 13.18 2.19 -10.64
C PRO A 67 13.07 3.05 -9.38
N LEU A 68 14.00 4.01 -9.21
CA LEU A 68 14.13 4.80 -7.99
C LEU A 68 12.82 5.52 -7.60
N GLU A 69 12.16 6.16 -8.57
CA GLU A 69 10.90 6.89 -8.37
C GLU A 69 9.81 5.96 -7.81
N ILE A 70 9.73 4.71 -8.30
CA ILE A 70 8.77 3.73 -7.83
C ILE A 70 9.15 3.20 -6.44
N ILE A 71 10.45 3.09 -6.12
CA ILE A 71 10.89 2.76 -4.76
C ILE A 71 10.44 3.83 -3.77
N GLU A 72 10.60 5.11 -4.11
CA GLU A 72 10.18 6.22 -3.24
C GLU A 72 8.67 6.23 -3.01
N LEU A 73 7.88 6.08 -4.08
CA LEU A 73 6.42 6.00 -3.99
C LEU A 73 5.95 4.75 -3.22
N ALA A 74 6.60 3.61 -3.44
CA ALA A 74 6.29 2.38 -2.72
C ALA A 74 6.62 2.56 -1.23
N ASN A 75 7.79 3.09 -0.90
CA ASN A 75 8.19 3.35 0.48
C ASN A 75 7.19 4.28 1.18
N ASP A 76 6.81 5.40 0.55
CA ASP A 76 5.83 6.33 1.10
C ASP A 76 4.46 5.65 1.34
N PHE A 77 3.99 4.84 0.39
CA PHE A 77 2.77 4.06 0.56
C PHE A 77 2.85 3.06 1.72
N TYR A 78 3.87 2.19 1.73
CA TYR A 78 4.02 1.13 2.74
C TYR A 78 4.32 1.69 4.13
N GLN A 79 4.98 2.85 4.22
CA GLN A 79 5.18 3.55 5.50
C GLN A 79 3.84 4.00 6.09
N HIS A 80 2.95 4.59 5.29
CA HIS A 80 1.62 5.00 5.77
C HIS A 80 0.75 3.80 6.17
N VAL A 81 0.94 2.65 5.51
CA VAL A 81 0.29 1.38 5.91
C VAL A 81 0.79 0.98 7.29
N ASP A 82 2.11 1.02 7.52
CA ASP A 82 2.70 0.67 8.80
C ASP A 82 2.27 1.63 9.92
N GLU A 83 2.17 2.93 9.64
CA GLU A 83 1.63 3.91 10.59
C GLU A 83 0.17 3.61 10.97
N LEU A 84 -0.67 3.21 10.02
CA LEU A 84 -2.05 2.80 10.29
C LEU A 84 -2.08 1.52 11.14
N LYS A 85 -1.28 0.52 10.78
CA LYS A 85 -1.13 -0.71 11.58
C LYS A 85 -0.68 -0.38 13.00
N TRP A 86 0.35 0.45 13.14
CA TRP A 86 0.89 0.87 14.43
C TRP A 86 -0.18 1.56 15.29
N TYR A 87 -0.94 2.48 14.70
CA TYR A 87 -2.06 3.14 15.36
C TYR A 87 -3.05 2.12 15.90
N LEU A 88 -3.52 1.17 15.08
CA LEU A 88 -4.49 0.15 15.51
C LEU A 88 -3.94 -0.80 16.58
N MET A 89 -2.65 -1.11 16.51
CA MET A 89 -1.97 -1.95 17.49
C MET A 89 -1.81 -1.27 18.85
N HIS A 90 -1.80 0.06 18.94
CA HIS A 90 -1.43 0.79 20.17
C HIS A 90 -2.47 1.79 20.67
N THR A 91 -3.47 2.15 19.87
CA THR A 91 -4.49 3.14 20.25
C THR A 91 -5.29 2.70 21.48
N GLN A 92 -5.75 3.66 22.27
CA GLN A 92 -6.72 3.47 23.36
C GLN A 92 -8.01 4.24 23.10
N ASP A 93 -8.19 4.72 21.86
CA ASP A 93 -9.31 5.55 21.48
C ASP A 93 -10.64 4.78 21.50
N MET A 94 -11.73 5.53 21.54
CA MET A 94 -13.07 4.95 21.44
C MET A 94 -13.32 4.39 20.03
N PRO A 95 -14.15 3.35 19.86
CA PRO A 95 -14.40 2.73 18.55
C PRO A 95 -14.76 3.72 17.43
N ASN A 96 -15.61 4.72 17.73
CA ASN A 96 -15.99 5.74 16.75
C ASN A 96 -14.79 6.58 16.28
N THR A 97 -13.91 6.96 17.21
CA THR A 97 -12.68 7.72 16.89
C THR A 97 -11.71 6.88 16.06
N ILE A 98 -11.60 5.58 16.36
CA ILE A 98 -10.78 4.64 15.59
C ILE A 98 -11.31 4.53 14.16
N GLU A 99 -12.63 4.41 13.99
CA GLU A 99 -13.26 4.34 12.67
C GLU A 99 -13.01 5.61 11.85
N GLU A 100 -13.18 6.79 12.46
CA GLU A 100 -12.89 8.08 11.82
C GLU A 100 -11.41 8.21 11.41
N GLU A 101 -10.48 7.81 12.28
CA GLU A 101 -9.04 7.82 11.98
C GLU A 101 -8.67 6.84 10.86
N ILE A 102 -9.25 5.63 10.84
CA ILE A 102 -9.06 4.68 9.74
C ILE A 102 -9.56 5.29 8.44
N GLN A 103 -10.77 5.85 8.42
CA GLN A 103 -11.33 6.46 7.21
C GLN A 103 -10.42 7.57 6.66
N ARG A 104 -9.91 8.44 7.55
CA ARG A 104 -8.96 9.50 7.17
C ARG A 104 -7.64 8.94 6.63
N LYS A 105 -7.02 8.00 7.34
CA LYS A 105 -5.74 7.39 6.93
C LYS A 105 -5.89 6.59 5.64
N THR A 106 -6.98 5.87 5.49
CA THR A 106 -7.31 5.11 4.27
C THR A 106 -7.53 6.03 3.07
N ALA A 107 -8.15 7.21 3.25
CA ALA A 107 -8.28 8.19 2.17
C ALA A 107 -6.91 8.71 1.69
N VAL A 108 -5.96 8.93 2.60
CA VAL A 108 -4.57 9.30 2.25
C VAL A 108 -3.86 8.15 1.57
N LEU A 109 -3.97 6.93 2.10
CA LEU A 109 -3.40 5.72 1.53
C LEU A 109 -3.90 5.45 0.11
N LYS A 110 -5.19 5.69 -0.15
CA LYS A 110 -5.78 5.51 -1.46
C LYS A 110 -5.12 6.42 -2.50
N LYS A 111 -4.89 7.70 -2.17
CA LYS A 111 -4.18 8.64 -3.06
C LYS A 111 -2.74 8.19 -3.34
N LYS A 112 -2.01 7.76 -2.31
CA LYS A 112 -0.63 7.26 -2.46
C LYS A 112 -0.59 5.99 -3.31
N HIS A 113 -1.54 5.09 -3.10
CA HIS A 113 -1.69 3.87 -3.88
C HIS A 113 -2.02 4.16 -5.34
N GLU A 114 -2.95 5.09 -5.61
CA GLU A 114 -3.28 5.53 -6.97
C GLU A 114 -2.04 6.11 -7.66
N ASN A 115 -1.27 6.96 -6.99
CA ASN A 115 -0.03 7.50 -7.53
C ASN A 115 1.00 6.40 -7.84
N LEU A 116 1.22 5.47 -6.91
CA LEU A 116 2.10 4.32 -7.11
C LEU A 116 1.67 3.49 -8.34
N LEU A 117 0.37 3.23 -8.48
CA LEU A 117 -0.14 2.46 -9.61
C LEU A 117 0.00 3.18 -10.94
N ILE A 118 -0.18 4.51 -10.98
CA ILE A 118 0.02 5.31 -12.20
C ILE A 118 1.46 5.14 -12.68
N TYR A 119 2.44 5.37 -11.81
CA TYR A 119 3.86 5.27 -12.18
C TYR A 119 4.25 3.84 -12.58
N ILE A 120 3.79 2.82 -11.84
CA ILE A 120 4.03 1.42 -12.23
C ILE A 120 3.42 1.12 -13.60
N ASN A 121 2.19 1.60 -13.87
CA ASN A 121 1.52 1.31 -15.13
C ASN A 121 2.20 1.98 -16.32
N VAL A 122 2.63 3.23 -16.16
CA VAL A 122 3.42 3.99 -17.15
C VAL A 122 4.70 3.24 -17.49
N GLU A 123 5.44 2.84 -16.45
CA GLU A 123 6.70 2.11 -16.61
C GLU A 123 6.47 0.75 -17.30
N LEU A 124 5.39 0.04 -16.96
CA LEU A 124 5.01 -1.23 -17.59
C LEU A 124 4.40 -1.10 -18.99
N SER A 125 3.76 0.02 -19.34
CA SER A 125 3.19 0.25 -20.68
C SER A 125 4.24 0.82 -21.65
N GLY A 126 5.28 1.45 -21.11
CA GLY A 126 6.27 2.21 -21.89
C GLY A 126 5.67 3.49 -22.49
N GLU A 127 4.64 4.05 -21.84
CA GLU A 127 4.03 5.33 -22.19
C GLU A 127 4.65 6.44 -21.34
N ASP A 128 4.91 7.63 -21.90
CA ASP A 128 5.37 8.78 -21.13
C ASP A 128 4.25 9.31 -20.22
N VAL A 129 4.56 9.60 -18.95
CA VAL A 129 3.62 10.26 -18.02
C VAL A 129 3.21 11.61 -18.62
N PRO A 130 1.90 11.90 -18.79
CA PRO A 130 1.48 13.26 -19.12
C PRO A 130 1.88 14.18 -17.96
N MET A 131 2.78 15.12 -18.21
CA MET A 131 3.16 16.21 -17.29
C MET A 131 1.98 17.16 -17.05
N GLU A 132 0.95 16.73 -16.34
CA GLU A 132 -0.15 17.61 -15.92
C GLU A 132 -0.68 17.22 -14.52
N LEU A 133 0.18 17.30 -13.50
CA LEU A 133 -0.27 17.43 -12.10
C LEU A 133 0.66 18.36 -11.31
N GLU A 134 0.97 19.52 -11.88
CA GLU A 134 1.36 20.70 -11.11
C GLU A 134 0.42 21.85 -11.49
N SER A 135 -0.64 22.03 -10.70
CA SER A 135 -1.44 23.25 -10.68
C SER A 135 -1.94 23.53 -9.27
#